data_AF-A0A9D1R792-F1
#
_entry.id   AF-A0A9D1R792-F1
#
_cell.length_a   1.000
_cell.length_b   1.000
_cell.length_c   1.000
_cell.angle_alpha   90.00
_cell.angle_beta   90.00
_cell.angle_gamma   90.00
#
_symmetry.space_group_name_H-M   'P 1'
#
loop_
_entity.id
_entity.type
_entity.pdbx_description
1 polymer ?
#
loop_
_entity_poly.entity_id
_entity_poly.type
_entity_poly.pdbx_seq_one_letter_code
_entity_poly.pdbx_strand_id
1 'polypeptide(L)'
;MNSAVKNILKILLIGLAATIVRIIGQLFIPAGEQTVLAPSVFAQNGTMPLVFTVYGIFAYSLIASLFLLIRNRLGGNRILQGLKYGLSCCVVWIAYLLEPLPHVAAIDRITYPVADSLVLIAMGLLLGWLFGKTKRWKRCCGVC
;
A
#
# COMPACT_ATOMS: atom_id res chain seq x y z
N MET A 1 -10.66 -5.23 26.32
CA MET A 1 -9.83 -4.63 25.25
C MET A 1 -10.73 -3.79 24.34
N ASN A 2 -10.52 -2.48 24.27
CA ASN A 2 -11.41 -1.55 23.55
C ASN A 2 -11.48 -1.88 22.05
N SER A 3 -12.66 -1.72 21.43
CA SER A 3 -12.86 -2.00 19.99
C SER A 3 -11.93 -1.17 19.09
N ALA A 4 -11.51 0.01 19.55
CA ALA A 4 -10.51 0.85 18.88
C ALA A 4 -9.12 0.20 18.84
N VAL A 5 -8.65 -0.35 19.97
CA VAL A 5 -7.34 -1.01 20.08
C VAL A 5 -7.28 -2.24 19.16
N LYS A 6 -8.38 -3.00 19.07
CA LYS A 6 -8.48 -4.15 18.16
C LYS A 6 -8.39 -3.74 16.68
N ASN A 7 -8.91 -2.55 16.33
CA ASN A 7 -8.82 -2.03 14.96
C ASN A 7 -7.41 -1.52 14.66
N ILE A 8 -6.77 -0.81 15.59
CA ILE A 8 -5.38 -0.35 15.44
C ILE A 8 -4.44 -1.54 15.25
N LEU A 9 -4.59 -2.60 16.03
CA LEU A 9 -3.78 -3.81 15.90
C LEU A 9 -3.95 -4.48 14.52
N LYS A 10 -5.19 -4.53 14.01
CA LYS A 10 -5.47 -5.03 12.65
C LYS A 10 -4.83 -4.18 11.56
N ILE A 11 -4.82 -2.85 11.71
CA ILE A 11 -4.16 -1.93 10.77
C ILE A 11 -2.65 -2.20 10.76
N LEU A 12 -2.03 -2.31 11.94
CA LEU A 12 -0.61 -2.64 12.06
C LEU A 12 -0.28 -4.00 11.45
N LEU A 13 -1.11 -5.03 11.67
CA LEU A 13 -0.94 -6.34 11.05
C LEU A 13 -1.03 -6.29 9.52
N ILE A 14 -1.95 -5.49 8.97
CA ILE A 14 -2.06 -5.29 7.52
C ILE A 14 -0.82 -4.56 6.98
N GLY A 15 -0.35 -3.52 7.67
CA GLY A 15 0.87 -2.80 7.32
C GLY A 15 2.08 -3.73 7.32
N LEU A 16 2.20 -4.58 8.34
CA LEU A 16 3.28 -5.57 8.47
C LEU A 16 3.22 -6.62 7.35
N ALA A 17 2.03 -7.14 7.04
CA ALA A 17 1.82 -8.07 5.93
C ALA A 17 2.17 -7.42 4.58
N ALA A 18 1.78 -6.16 4.35
CA ALA A 18 2.13 -5.41 3.14
C ALA A 18 3.65 -5.23 3.00
N THR A 19 4.37 -4.97 4.09
CA THR A 19 5.84 -4.95 4.06
C THR A 19 6.45 -6.30 3.73
N ILE A 20 5.93 -7.42 4.25
CA ILE A 20 6.43 -8.75 3.89
C ILE A 20 6.26 -9.00 2.40
N VAL A 21 5.08 -8.70 1.85
CA VAL A 21 4.82 -8.82 0.40
C VAL A 21 5.77 -7.92 -0.40
N ARG A 22 6.09 -6.72 0.11
CA ARG A 22 7.06 -5.81 -0.51
C ARG A 22 8.48 -6.38 -0.51
N ILE A 23 8.94 -6.96 0.60
CA ILE A 23 10.26 -7.60 0.69
C ILE A 23 10.36 -8.76 -0.29
N ILE A 24 9.32 -9.59 -0.36
CA ILE A 24 9.22 -10.69 -1.33
C ILE A 24 9.27 -10.12 -2.76
N GLY A 25 8.48 -9.09 -3.05
CA GLY A 25 8.46 -8.41 -4.35
C GLY A 25 9.83 -7.84 -4.74
N GLN A 26 10.56 -7.25 -3.81
CA GLN A 26 11.92 -6.76 -4.03
C GLN A 26 12.93 -7.91 -4.25
N LEU A 27 12.72 -9.08 -3.65
CA LEU A 27 13.57 -10.26 -3.87
C LEU A 27 13.47 -10.79 -5.31
N PHE A 28 12.36 -10.53 -6.00
CA PHE A 28 12.17 -10.87 -7.41
C PHE A 28 12.77 -9.84 -8.39
N ILE A 29 13.24 -8.68 -7.90
CA ILE A 29 13.85 -7.65 -8.75
C ILE A 29 15.36 -7.91 -8.80
N PRO A 30 15.95 -8.22 -9.97
CA PRO A 30 17.39 -8.35 -10.10
C PRO A 30 18.05 -7.00 -9.77
N ALA A 31 19.16 -7.02 -9.04
CA ALA A 31 19.86 -5.80 -8.66
C ALA A 31 20.28 -5.01 -9.91
N GLY A 32 19.64 -3.86 -10.12
CA GLY A 32 20.08 -2.88 -11.11
C GLY A 32 21.36 -2.20 -10.64
N GLU A 33 22.40 -2.26 -11.45
CA GLU A 33 23.66 -1.53 -11.23
C GLU A 33 23.41 -0.02 -11.39
N GLN A 34 23.04 0.68 -10.32
CA GLN A 34 22.91 2.14 -10.34
C GLN A 34 24.22 2.79 -9.87
N THR A 35 25.07 3.14 -10.83
CA THR A 35 26.46 3.61 -10.63
C THR A 35 26.61 5.14 -10.49
N VAL A 36 25.51 5.90 -10.42
CA VAL A 36 25.55 7.37 -10.63
C VAL A 36 25.51 8.20 -9.33
N LEU A 37 25.14 7.61 -8.18
CA LEU A 37 25.14 8.30 -6.88
C LEU A 37 26.06 7.60 -5.90
N ALA A 38 26.85 8.39 -5.15
CA ALA A 38 27.69 7.86 -4.08
C ALA A 38 26.82 7.08 -3.09
N PRO A 39 27.21 5.85 -2.71
CA PRO A 39 26.41 5.01 -1.83
C PRO A 39 26.23 5.74 -0.49
N SER A 40 24.97 5.90 -0.09
CA SER A 40 24.62 6.50 1.19
C SER A 40 25.19 5.67 2.35
N VAL A 41 25.34 6.27 3.53
CA VAL A 41 25.84 5.57 4.74
C VAL A 41 25.05 4.28 5.04
N PHE A 42 23.76 4.26 4.66
CA PHE A 42 22.89 3.09 4.78
C PHE A 42 23.14 2.00 3.73
N ALA A 43 23.60 2.36 2.52
CA ALA A 43 24.02 1.41 1.50
C ALA A 43 25.40 0.81 1.84
N GLN A 44 26.33 1.62 2.39
CA GLN A 44 27.65 1.16 2.81
C GLN A 44 27.59 0.23 4.03
N ASN A 45 26.66 0.47 4.96
CA ASN A 45 26.46 -0.38 6.14
C ASN A 45 25.51 -1.58 5.91
N GLY A 46 24.96 -1.75 4.71
CA GLY A 46 24.00 -2.84 4.41
C GLY A 46 22.66 -2.74 5.17
N THR A 47 22.37 -1.61 5.82
CA THR A 47 21.16 -1.40 6.62
C THR A 47 19.97 -0.87 5.82
N MET A 48 20.14 -0.68 4.50
CA MET A 48 19.11 -0.24 3.58
C MET A 48 17.78 -1.02 3.70
N PRO A 49 17.76 -2.37 3.76
CA PRO A 49 16.51 -3.13 3.91
C PRO A 49 15.81 -2.85 5.25
N LEU A 50 16.57 -2.59 6.30
CA LEU A 50 16.06 -2.33 7.65
C LEU A 50 15.38 -0.95 7.72
N VAL A 51 15.95 0.07 7.08
CA VAL A 51 15.32 1.39 7.01
C VAL A 51 14.06 1.35 6.15
N PHE A 52 14.09 0.64 5.02
CA PHE A 52 12.93 0.48 4.14
C PHE A 52 11.78 -0.29 4.79
N THR A 53 12.07 -1.28 5.63
CA THR A 53 11.04 -2.02 6.38
C THR A 53 10.36 -1.15 7.42
N VAL A 54 11.11 -0.36 8.21
CA VAL A 54 10.52 0.58 9.17
C VAL A 54 9.65 1.62 8.46
N TYR A 55 10.16 2.19 7.36
CA TYR A 55 9.40 3.12 6.54
C TYR A 55 8.12 2.48 5.97
N GLY A 56 8.23 1.27 5.42
CA GLY A 56 7.11 0.54 4.83
C GLY A 56 6.01 0.25 5.86
N ILE A 57 6.37 -0.18 7.07
CA ILE A 57 5.39 -0.42 8.15
C ILE A 57 4.61 0.86 8.45
N PHE A 58 5.31 1.99 8.57
CA PHE A 58 4.69 3.27 8.89
C PHE A 58 3.80 3.79 7.75
N ALA A 59 4.33 3.80 6.52
CA ALA A 59 3.62 4.25 5.33
C ALA A 59 2.35 3.42 5.07
N TYR A 60 2.47 2.09 5.06
CA TYR A 60 1.30 1.22 4.82
C TYR A 60 0.28 1.28 5.97
N SER A 61 0.72 1.47 7.21
CA SER A 61 -0.19 1.70 8.33
C SER A 61 -0.97 3.01 8.19
N LEU A 62 -0.32 4.09 7.73
CA LEU A 62 -0.98 5.36 7.44
C LEU A 62 -1.97 5.23 6.29
N ILE A 63 -1.58 4.57 5.19
CA ILE A 63 -2.46 4.31 4.05
C ILE A 63 -3.65 3.45 4.49
N ALA A 64 -3.44 2.45 5.34
CA ALA A 64 -4.53 1.66 5.91
C ALA A 64 -5.46 2.48 6.82
N SER A 65 -4.94 3.45 7.55
CA SER A 65 -5.74 4.38 8.36
C SER A 65 -6.64 5.28 7.50
N LEU A 66 -6.10 5.82 6.39
CA LEU A 66 -6.85 6.63 5.43
C LEU A 66 -8.07 5.87 4.85
N PHE A 67 -7.93 4.57 4.61
CA PHE A 67 -9.05 3.73 4.19
C PHE A 67 -10.23 3.75 5.19
N LEU A 68 -9.95 3.76 6.50
CA LEU A 68 -11.01 3.80 7.52
C LEU A 68 -11.81 5.11 7.52
N LEU A 69 -11.21 6.22 7.09
CA LEU A 69 -11.89 7.50 6.94
C LEU A 69 -12.77 7.51 5.69
N ILE A 70 -12.27 6.96 4.58
CA ILE A 70 -12.93 7.02 3.27
C ILE A 70 -13.96 5.90 3.06
N ARG A 71 -13.85 4.74 3.76
CA ARG A 71 -14.75 3.59 3.58
C ARG A 71 -16.24 3.91 3.74
N ASN A 72 -16.59 4.94 4.53
CA ASN A 72 -17.99 5.35 4.72
C ASN A 72 -18.56 6.06 3.49
N ARG A 73 -17.71 6.67 2.65
CA ARG A 73 -18.08 7.34 1.40
C ARG A 73 -18.10 6.37 0.21
N LEU A 74 -17.30 5.29 0.25
CA LEU A 74 -17.24 4.31 -0.84
C LEU A 74 -18.51 3.43 -0.89
N GLY A 75 -19.19 3.42 -2.04
CA GLY A 75 -20.31 2.52 -2.34
C GLY A 75 -19.84 1.19 -2.93
N GLY A 76 -20.46 0.09 -2.50
CA GLY A 76 -20.21 -1.26 -3.04
C GLY A 76 -20.12 -2.34 -1.97
N ASN A 77 -19.73 -3.54 -2.41
CA ASN A 77 -19.45 -4.67 -1.52
C ASN A 77 -18.13 -4.45 -0.75
N ARG A 78 -17.94 -5.16 0.36
CA ARG A 78 -16.77 -5.02 1.27
C ARG A 78 -15.42 -5.10 0.53
N ILE A 79 -15.30 -6.10 -0.35
CA ILE A 79 -14.11 -6.33 -1.17
C ILE A 79 -13.96 -5.25 -2.24
N LEU A 80 -15.06 -4.80 -2.84
CA LEU A 80 -15.04 -3.78 -3.89
C LEU A 80 -14.62 -2.40 -3.35
N GLN A 81 -14.97 -2.06 -2.10
CA GLN A 81 -14.48 -0.86 -1.43
C GLN A 81 -12.95 -0.90 -1.29
N GLY A 82 -12.41 -2.03 -0.83
CA GLY A 82 -10.98 -2.25 -0.69
C GLY A 82 -10.23 -2.22 -2.03
N LEU A 83 -10.81 -2.83 -3.06
CA LEU A 83 -10.21 -2.88 -4.40
C LEU A 83 -10.18 -1.51 -5.08
N LYS A 84 -11.25 -0.72 -4.98
CA LYS A 84 -11.28 0.67 -5.48
C LYS A 84 -10.22 1.53 -4.79
N TYR A 85 -10.06 1.36 -3.48
CA TYR A 85 -9.05 2.07 -2.72
C TYR A 85 -7.63 1.65 -3.14
N GLY A 86 -7.36 0.34 -3.22
CA GLY A 86 -6.09 -0.19 -3.69
C GLY A 86 -5.72 0.30 -5.09
N LEU A 87 -6.67 0.26 -6.04
CA LEU A 87 -6.49 0.79 -7.39
C LEU A 87 -6.18 2.29 -7.40
N SER A 88 -6.91 3.10 -6.62
CA SER A 88 -6.61 4.54 -6.53
C SER A 88 -5.20 4.80 -5.99
N CYS A 89 -4.77 4.02 -4.99
CA CYS A 89 -3.42 4.13 -4.44
C CYS A 89 -2.37 3.70 -5.47
N CYS A 90 -2.64 2.66 -6.27
CA CYS A 90 -1.76 2.25 -7.38
C CYS A 90 -1.60 3.36 -8.43
N VAL A 91 -2.69 4.02 -8.83
CA VAL A 91 -2.62 5.11 -9.83
C VAL A 91 -1.76 6.27 -9.31
N VAL A 92 -1.93 6.66 -8.04
CA VAL A 92 -1.11 7.70 -7.40
C VAL A 92 0.36 7.26 -7.34
N TRP A 93 0.63 5.99 -6.99
CA TRP A 93 1.98 5.46 -6.91
C TRP A 93 2.68 5.39 -8.27
N ILE A 94 1.96 4.99 -9.31
CA ILE A 94 2.46 4.98 -10.70
C ILE A 94 2.74 6.42 -11.15
N ALA A 95 1.83 7.36 -10.91
CA ALA A 95 2.03 8.77 -11.27
C ALA A 95 3.26 9.38 -10.57
N TYR A 96 3.47 9.04 -9.30
CA TYR A 96 4.64 9.45 -8.53
C TYR A 96 5.97 8.91 -9.12
N LEU A 97 6.00 7.64 -9.51
CA LEU A 97 7.20 7.02 -10.12
C LEU A 97 7.42 7.42 -11.58
N LEU A 98 6.37 7.89 -12.27
CA LEU A 98 6.44 8.39 -13.64
C LEU A 98 7.01 9.82 -13.70
N GLU A 99 7.03 10.55 -12.58
CA GLU A 99 7.73 11.83 -12.51
C GLU A 99 9.22 11.61 -12.80
N PRO A 100 9.81 12.33 -13.77
CA PRO A 100 11.12 12.00 -14.29
C PRO A 100 12.22 12.38 -13.30
N LEU A 101 12.46 11.52 -12.30
CA LEU A 101 13.63 11.63 -11.44
C LEU A 101 14.88 11.34 -12.28
N PRO A 102 15.86 12.27 -12.37
CA PRO A 102 16.99 12.21 -13.31
C PRO A 102 18.06 11.15 -13.01
N HIS A 103 17.79 10.22 -12.07
CA HIS A 103 18.80 9.35 -11.46
C HIS A 103 18.44 7.87 -11.38
N VAL A 104 17.26 7.45 -11.86
CA VAL A 104 16.79 6.05 -11.77
C VAL A 104 16.86 5.38 -13.14
N ALA A 105 17.44 4.18 -13.20
CA ALA A 105 17.51 3.39 -14.43
C ALA A 105 16.10 3.11 -15.00
N ALA A 106 15.95 3.14 -16.32
CA ALA A 106 14.63 2.97 -16.96
C ALA A 106 13.94 1.62 -16.62
N ILE A 107 14.74 0.59 -16.31
CA ILE A 107 14.27 -0.73 -15.87
C ILE A 107 13.67 -0.69 -14.46
N ASP A 108 14.28 0.05 -13.54
CA ASP A 108 13.77 0.24 -12.18
C ASP A 108 12.47 1.06 -12.16
N ARG A 109 12.32 1.98 -13.12
CA ARG A 109 11.10 2.78 -13.31
C ARG A 109 9.83 1.96 -13.57
N ILE A 110 9.95 0.71 -14.04
CA ILE A 110 8.81 -0.16 -14.37
C ILE A 110 8.67 -1.28 -13.34
N THR A 111 9.78 -1.88 -12.94
CA THR A 111 9.77 -3.07 -12.07
C THR A 111 9.30 -2.74 -10.65
N TYR A 112 9.71 -1.58 -10.11
CA TYR A 112 9.27 -1.13 -8.78
C TYR A 112 7.77 -0.77 -8.72
N PRO A 113 7.18 0.04 -9.63
CA PRO A 113 5.75 0.33 -9.58
C PRO A 113 4.88 -0.92 -9.78
N VAL A 114 5.34 -1.92 -10.56
CA VAL A 114 4.62 -3.19 -10.70
C VAL A 114 4.61 -3.98 -9.39
N ALA A 115 5.77 -4.11 -8.74
CA ALA A 115 5.88 -4.78 -7.44
C ALA A 115 5.05 -4.05 -6.35
N ASP A 116 5.14 -2.72 -6.30
CA ASP A 116 4.40 -1.90 -5.33
C ASP A 116 2.87 -1.91 -5.61
N SER A 117 2.45 -1.98 -6.88
CA SER A 117 1.02 -2.10 -7.23
C SER A 117 0.43 -3.42 -6.73
N LEU A 118 1.17 -4.52 -6.85
CA LEU A 118 0.78 -5.83 -6.30
C LEU A 118 0.58 -5.75 -4.78
N VAL A 119 1.51 -5.09 -4.07
CA VAL A 119 1.41 -4.88 -2.61
C VAL A 119 0.19 -4.04 -2.25
N LEU A 120 -0.05 -2.93 -2.96
CA LEU A 120 -1.16 -2.02 -2.70
C LEU A 120 -2.53 -2.65 -2.99
N ILE A 121 -2.63 -3.48 -4.04
CA ILE A 121 -3.84 -4.25 -4.35
C ILE A 121 -4.09 -5.29 -3.25
N ALA A 122 -3.08 -6.08 -2.87
CA ALA A 122 -3.19 -7.09 -1.82
C ALA A 122 -3.59 -6.46 -0.47
N MET A 123 -2.96 -5.34 -0.11
CA MET A 123 -3.29 -4.55 1.07
C MET A 123 -4.73 -4.01 1.01
N GLY A 124 -5.13 -3.44 -0.13
CA GLY A 124 -6.49 -2.95 -0.35
C GLY A 124 -7.55 -4.06 -0.21
N LEU A 125 -7.24 -5.26 -0.69
CA LEU A 125 -8.12 -6.44 -0.59
C LEU A 125 -8.26 -6.91 0.86
N LEU A 126 -7.15 -6.98 1.61
CA LEU A 126 -7.13 -7.29 3.05
C LEU A 126 -7.93 -6.26 3.86
N LEU A 127 -7.78 -4.96 3.56
CA LEU A 127 -8.54 -3.88 4.18
C LEU A 127 -10.04 -4.00 3.89
N GLY A 128 -10.41 -4.27 2.63
CA GLY A 128 -11.78 -4.50 2.23
C GLY A 128 -12.41 -5.70 2.96
N TRP A 129 -11.66 -6.78 3.13
CA TRP A 129 -12.14 -7.97 3.82
C TRP A 129 -12.32 -7.76 5.33
N LEU A 130 -11.33 -7.15 6.00
CA LEU A 130 -11.32 -6.97 7.46
C LEU A 130 -12.19 -5.81 7.96
N PHE A 131 -12.31 -4.75 7.17
CA PHE A 131 -12.94 -3.48 7.57
C PHE A 131 -14.07 -3.02 6.66
N GLY A 132 -14.30 -3.69 5.54
CA GLY A 132 -15.41 -3.38 4.65
C GLY A 132 -16.73 -3.51 5.39
N LYS A 133 -17.58 -2.51 5.25
CA LYS A 133 -18.96 -2.58 5.73
C LYS A 133 -19.83 -2.81 4.52
N THR A 134 -20.55 -3.93 4.48
CA THR A 134 -21.61 -4.10 3.49
C THR A 134 -22.63 -3.01 3.79
N LYS A 135 -22.70 -1.98 2.94
CA LYS A 135 -23.88 -1.12 2.94
C LYS A 135 -25.02 -1.99 2.44
N ARG A 136 -25.78 -2.58 3.38
CA ARG A 136 -27.13 -3.05 3.08
C ARG A 136 -27.86 -1.79 2.69
N TRP A 137 -28.06 -1.60 1.38
CA TRP A 137 -28.82 -0.48 0.84
C TRP A 137 -30.18 -0.55 1.52
N LYS A 138 -30.43 0.31 2.52
CA LYS A 138 -31.79 0.58 2.95
C LYS A 138 -32.39 1.25 1.73
N ARG A 139 -33.10 0.43 0.96
CA ARG A 139 -34.10 0.84 -0.01
C ARG A 139 -34.91 1.95 0.67
N CYS A 140 -34.62 3.20 0.35
CA CYS A 140 -35.59 4.25 0.62
C CYS A 140 -36.72 3.98 -0.36
N CYS A 141 -37.70 3.19 0.08
CA CYS A 141 -39.08 3.50 -0.24
C CYS A 141 -39.36 4.89 0.35
N GLY A 142 -39.46 5.88 -0.51
CA GLY A 142 -40.35 7.03 -0.37
C GLY A 142 -40.89 7.22 -1.79
N VAL A 143 -42.15 6.91 -2.09
CA VAL A 143 -43.33 7.72 -1.73
C VAL A 143 -43.00 9.20 -1.95
N CYS A 144 -43.07 9.62 -3.21
CA CYS A 144 -43.96 10.66 -3.69
C CYS A 144 -44.19 10.41 -5.19
#